data_AF-A0A950LVQ7-F1
#
_entry.id   AF-A0A950LVQ7-F1
#
_cell.length_a   1.000
_cell.length_b   1.000
_cell.length_c   1.000
_cell.angle_alpha   90.00
_cell.angle_beta   90.00
_cell.angle_gamma   90.00
#
_symmetry.space_group_name_H-M   'P 1'
#
loop_
_entity.id
_entity.type
_entity.pdbx_description
1 polymer ?
#
loop_
_entity_poly.entity_id
_entity_poly.type
_entity_poly.pdbx_seq_one_letter_code
_entity_poly.pdbx_strand_id
1 'polypeptide(L)'
;MVATKRELRNHFDPEYPDFNTEYPDQLRVDQFLNEFEQFVRVRRELAGKASFSPARAGELPAFVLLYLPDDHTAGTRPGSPRPAASVADNDLALGRIVEAVSHSPYWEDTAIFALEDDAQDGADHVDAHRSIALVISKYSPGSSEQPFVAHQFYTTVNMIHTMEVLLGLPPMNQNDAFAPLMGPLFSGAGNQAPFAADWRNRNNGLIYQMNPPQGPGAEASSKLDFSRPDAAQASLLNAILWRDRKGDLPIPRPQHGVVPPNSRQEH
;
A
#
# COMPACT_ATOMS: atom_id res chain seq x y z
N MET A 1 5.58 19.77 0.85
CA MET A 1 6.18 19.25 2.12
C MET A 1 7.58 19.80 2.38
N VAL A 2 8.15 19.63 3.58
CA VAL A 2 9.58 19.91 3.89
C VAL A 2 10.22 18.65 4.46
N ALA A 3 11.39 18.26 3.96
CA ALA A 3 12.13 17.11 4.47
C ALA A 3 12.43 17.26 5.97
N THR A 4 11.95 16.32 6.77
CA THR A 4 12.15 16.27 8.24
C THR A 4 13.52 15.70 8.63
N LYS A 5 14.17 14.98 7.71
CA LYS A 5 15.53 14.42 7.85
C LYS A 5 16.46 15.03 6.80
N ARG A 6 17.73 15.22 7.15
CA ARG A 6 18.72 15.84 6.26
C ARG A 6 18.96 14.99 5.02
N GLU A 7 18.94 13.69 5.19
CA GLU A 7 19.20 12.66 4.20
C GLU A 7 18.10 12.62 3.12
N LEU A 8 16.89 13.10 3.44
CA LEU A 8 15.77 13.16 2.50
C LEU A 8 15.69 14.47 1.72
N ARG A 9 16.57 15.45 1.99
CA ARG A 9 16.56 16.72 1.25
C ARG A 9 16.83 16.46 -0.22
N ASN A 10 15.95 16.98 -1.08
CA ASN A 10 15.97 16.78 -2.53
C ASN A 10 15.77 15.32 -2.99
N HIS A 11 15.25 14.46 -2.11
CA HIS A 11 14.93 13.05 -2.39
C HIS A 11 13.45 12.74 -2.10
N PHE A 12 12.59 13.73 -2.35
CA PHE A 12 11.14 13.63 -2.23
C PHE A 12 10.49 14.56 -3.24
N ASP A 13 9.27 14.25 -3.65
CA ASP A 13 8.44 15.15 -4.44
C ASP A 13 7.76 16.17 -3.49
N PRO A 14 8.08 17.47 -3.57
CA PRO A 14 7.50 18.48 -2.70
C PRO A 14 6.01 18.73 -2.95
N GLU A 15 5.52 18.38 -4.14
CA GLU A 15 4.13 18.53 -4.58
C GLU A 15 3.29 17.27 -4.27
N TYR A 16 3.93 16.14 -3.94
CA TYR A 16 3.20 14.96 -3.47
C TYR A 16 2.44 15.30 -2.17
N PRO A 17 1.14 15.04 -2.08
CA PRO A 17 0.34 15.37 -0.90
C PRO A 17 0.65 14.45 0.30
N ASP A 18 0.69 15.02 1.49
CA ASP A 18 0.86 14.28 2.76
C ASP A 18 -0.45 13.59 3.18
N PHE A 19 -0.45 12.95 4.35
CA PHE A 19 -1.63 12.34 4.96
C PHE A 19 -2.80 13.33 5.05
N ASN A 20 -3.89 12.98 4.39
CA ASN A 20 -5.16 13.70 4.47
C ASN A 20 -6.25 12.82 3.86
N THR A 21 -7.18 12.32 4.69
CA THR A 21 -8.32 11.47 4.28
C THR A 21 -9.44 12.23 3.58
N GLU A 22 -9.30 13.55 3.39
CA GLU A 22 -10.19 14.37 2.55
C GLU A 22 -9.59 14.61 1.16
N TYR A 23 -8.33 14.21 0.96
CA TYR A 23 -7.64 14.33 -0.32
C TYR A 23 -7.62 12.94 -0.98
N PRO A 24 -8.31 12.72 -2.12
CA PRO A 24 -8.39 11.41 -2.75
C PRO A 24 -7.04 10.88 -3.21
N ASP A 25 -6.82 9.58 -3.08
CA ASP A 25 -5.64 8.90 -3.61
C ASP A 25 -5.60 8.96 -5.13
N GLN A 26 -6.74 9.13 -5.81
CA GLN A 26 -6.78 9.44 -7.24
C GLN A 26 -5.97 10.69 -7.63
N LEU A 27 -5.94 11.71 -6.78
CA LEU A 27 -5.15 12.92 -7.03
C LEU A 27 -3.68 12.73 -6.63
N ARG A 28 -3.40 11.88 -5.63
CA ARG A 28 -2.02 11.51 -5.28
C ARG A 28 -1.35 10.73 -6.41
N VAL A 29 -2.08 9.77 -6.99
CA VAL A 29 -1.58 9.03 -8.16
C VAL A 29 -1.46 9.95 -9.37
N ASP A 30 -2.34 10.94 -9.58
CA ASP A 30 -2.15 11.93 -10.64
C ASP A 30 -0.79 12.65 -10.48
N GLN A 31 -0.45 13.07 -9.27
CA GLN A 31 0.83 13.70 -8.99
C GLN A 31 2.02 12.75 -9.21
N PHE A 32 1.95 11.52 -8.71
CA PHE A 32 2.97 10.50 -8.99
C PHE A 32 3.16 10.27 -10.50
N LEU A 33 2.07 10.13 -11.25
CA LEU A 33 2.12 9.87 -12.69
C LEU A 33 2.72 11.06 -13.46
N ASN A 34 2.45 12.30 -13.04
CA ASN A 34 3.07 13.48 -13.63
C ASN A 34 4.60 13.45 -13.56
N GLU A 35 5.18 13.01 -12.43
CA GLU A 35 6.62 12.83 -12.28
C GLU A 35 7.11 11.57 -13.00
N PHE A 36 6.39 10.45 -12.85
CA PHE A 36 6.73 9.17 -13.45
C PHE A 36 6.86 9.24 -14.97
N GLU A 37 5.99 10.00 -15.65
CA GLU A 37 6.10 10.23 -17.10
C GLU A 37 7.44 10.86 -17.50
N GLN A 38 8.04 11.70 -16.66
CA GLN A 38 9.35 12.30 -16.92
C GLN A 38 10.45 11.23 -16.86
N PHE A 39 10.42 10.36 -15.84
CA PHE A 39 11.34 9.23 -15.75
C PHE A 39 11.23 8.30 -16.97
N VAL A 40 9.99 8.00 -17.40
CA VAL A 40 9.74 7.18 -18.59
C VAL A 40 10.32 7.83 -19.85
N ARG A 41 10.17 9.15 -20.03
CA ARG A 41 10.77 9.88 -21.16
C ARG A 41 12.29 9.74 -21.15
N VAL A 42 12.93 10.02 -20.02
CA VAL A 42 14.39 9.90 -19.86
C VAL A 42 14.86 8.47 -20.16
N ARG A 43 14.20 7.45 -19.59
CA ARG A 43 14.52 6.04 -19.83
C ARG A 43 14.45 5.67 -21.30
N ARG A 44 13.43 6.15 -22.03
CA ARG A 44 13.28 5.93 -23.47
C ARG A 44 14.37 6.64 -24.29
N GLU A 45 14.75 7.86 -23.91
CA GLU A 45 15.83 8.60 -24.58
C GLU A 45 17.22 7.98 -24.37
N LEU A 46 17.41 7.27 -23.25
CA LEU A 46 18.63 6.55 -22.92
C LEU A 46 18.66 5.13 -23.51
N ALA A 47 17.50 4.56 -23.86
CA ALA A 47 17.42 3.23 -24.45
C ALA A 47 18.27 3.13 -25.74
N GLY A 48 19.19 2.17 -25.78
CA GLY A 48 20.14 1.96 -26.90
C GLY A 48 21.44 2.78 -26.82
N LYS A 49 21.58 3.70 -25.86
CA LYS A 49 22.84 4.40 -25.58
C LYS A 49 23.59 3.62 -24.49
N ALA A 50 24.34 2.60 -24.93
CA ALA A 50 25.04 1.63 -24.09
C ALA A 50 25.80 2.27 -22.91
N SER A 51 25.34 2.00 -21.69
CA SER A 51 26.13 1.46 -20.58
C SER A 51 25.23 1.34 -19.35
N PHE A 52 25.21 0.15 -18.74
CA PHE A 52 24.65 -0.07 -17.41
C PHE A 52 25.35 0.90 -16.45
N SER A 53 24.61 1.88 -15.93
CA SER A 53 25.12 2.91 -15.03
C SER A 53 24.11 3.04 -13.89
N PRO A 54 24.56 3.28 -12.65
CA PRO A 54 23.63 3.62 -11.56
C PRO A 54 22.75 4.80 -11.95
N ALA A 55 21.57 4.89 -11.31
CA ALA A 55 20.51 5.87 -11.55
C ALA A 55 21.07 7.21 -12.07
N ARG A 56 20.89 7.46 -13.37
CA ARG A 56 21.30 8.73 -13.96
C ARG A 56 20.33 9.82 -13.52
N ALA A 57 20.79 11.07 -13.50
CA ALA A 57 19.93 12.19 -13.19
C ALA A 57 18.68 12.16 -14.09
N GLY A 58 17.50 12.13 -13.48
CA GLY A 58 16.22 12.07 -14.19
C GLY A 58 15.74 10.66 -14.56
N GLU A 59 16.38 9.59 -14.13
CA GLU A 59 15.76 8.25 -14.13
C GLU A 59 14.99 8.01 -12.81
N LEU A 60 14.02 7.09 -12.86
CA LEU A 60 13.30 6.59 -11.68
C LEU A 60 14.32 6.15 -10.60
N PRO A 61 14.18 6.60 -9.35
CA PRO A 61 15.02 6.13 -8.25
C PRO A 61 14.94 4.61 -8.07
N ALA A 62 16.04 4.00 -7.63
CA ALA A 62 16.08 2.56 -7.36
C ALA A 62 15.08 2.13 -6.27
N PHE A 63 14.75 3.04 -5.35
CA PHE A 63 13.73 2.85 -4.33
C PHE A 63 12.79 4.06 -4.28
N VAL A 64 11.49 3.81 -4.35
CA VAL A 64 10.43 4.80 -4.20
C VAL A 64 9.52 4.33 -3.08
N LEU A 65 9.35 5.16 -2.05
CA LEU A 65 8.31 4.99 -1.05
C LEU A 65 7.12 5.83 -1.46
N LEU A 66 5.99 5.17 -1.72
CA LEU A 66 4.74 5.81 -2.09
C LEU A 66 3.69 5.49 -1.03
N TYR A 67 2.89 6.47 -0.67
CA TYR A 67 1.87 6.35 0.36
C TYR A 67 0.50 6.78 -0.17
N LEU A 68 -0.51 5.93 0.06
CA LEU A 68 -1.90 6.09 -0.37
C LEU A 68 -2.77 5.94 0.89
N PRO A 69 -3.08 7.01 1.63
CA PRO A 69 -3.70 6.93 2.96
C PRO A 69 -5.23 6.83 2.98
N ASP A 70 -5.92 6.90 1.85
CA ASP A 70 -7.36 7.18 1.88
C ASP A 70 -8.17 6.04 2.53
N ASP A 71 -7.64 4.81 2.50
CA ASP A 71 -8.15 3.62 3.17
C ASP A 71 -8.11 3.65 4.71
N HIS A 72 -7.42 4.61 5.34
CA HIS A 72 -7.61 4.91 6.78
C HIS A 72 -9.05 5.35 7.08
N THR A 73 -9.74 5.92 6.07
CA THR A 73 -11.11 6.44 6.14
C THR A 73 -11.29 7.59 7.16
N ALA A 74 -12.47 8.24 7.11
CA ALA A 74 -12.94 9.13 8.17
C ALA A 74 -14.05 8.47 9.02
N GLY A 75 -14.07 7.14 9.07
CA GLY A 75 -15.22 6.37 9.55
C GLY A 75 -16.50 6.77 8.81
N THR A 76 -17.59 6.94 9.56
CA THR A 76 -18.89 7.39 9.04
C THR A 76 -19.13 8.89 9.27
N ARG A 77 -18.07 9.71 9.35
CA ARG A 77 -18.19 11.16 9.59
C ARG A 77 -19.06 11.80 8.49
N PRO A 78 -20.16 12.51 8.82
CA PRO A 78 -21.01 13.18 7.85
C PRO A 78 -20.25 14.09 6.89
N GLY A 79 -20.54 13.96 5.59
CA GLY A 79 -19.90 14.79 4.57
C GLY A 79 -18.48 14.36 4.18
N SER A 80 -17.89 13.36 4.83
CA SER A 80 -16.67 12.68 4.37
C SER A 80 -17.01 11.50 3.44
N PRO A 81 -16.06 10.98 2.64
CA PRO A 81 -16.28 9.78 1.83
C PRO A 81 -16.74 8.59 2.68
N ARG A 82 -17.56 7.71 2.12
CA ARG A 82 -17.92 6.45 2.78
C ARG A 82 -16.66 5.57 2.94
N PRO A 83 -16.56 4.74 3.98
CA PRO A 83 -15.45 3.80 4.12
C PRO A 83 -15.19 2.95 2.86
N ALA A 84 -16.25 2.42 2.25
CA ALA A 84 -16.14 1.65 1.01
C ALA A 84 -15.74 2.49 -0.22
N ALA A 85 -16.02 3.80 -0.21
CA ALA A 85 -15.59 4.72 -1.26
C ALA A 85 -14.09 5.01 -1.14
N SER A 86 -13.61 5.30 0.08
CA SER A 86 -12.19 5.49 0.41
C SER A 86 -11.33 4.28 0.01
N VAL A 87 -11.72 3.07 0.42
CA VAL A 87 -10.98 1.84 0.05
C VAL A 87 -11.00 1.60 -1.46
N ALA A 88 -12.11 1.92 -2.15
CA ALA A 88 -12.19 1.80 -3.60
C ALA A 88 -11.40 2.88 -4.37
N ASP A 89 -11.24 4.06 -3.78
CA ASP A 89 -10.38 5.14 -4.30
C ASP A 89 -8.90 4.72 -4.23
N ASN A 90 -8.48 4.20 -3.07
CA ASN A 90 -7.16 3.64 -2.84
C ASN A 90 -6.83 2.46 -3.77
N ASP A 91 -7.73 1.48 -3.88
CA ASP A 91 -7.56 0.30 -4.77
C ASP A 91 -7.33 0.70 -6.23
N LEU A 92 -8.13 1.66 -6.73
CA LEU A 92 -7.94 2.19 -8.08
C LEU A 92 -6.62 2.95 -8.21
N ALA A 93 -6.20 3.70 -7.18
CA ALA A 93 -4.94 4.45 -7.22
C ALA A 93 -3.75 3.50 -7.34
N LEU A 94 -3.71 2.43 -6.53
CA LEU A 94 -2.73 1.35 -6.66
C LEU A 94 -2.78 0.73 -8.05
N GLY A 95 -3.98 0.39 -8.55
CA GLY A 95 -4.16 -0.17 -9.89
C GLY A 95 -3.58 0.71 -11.00
N ARG A 96 -3.75 2.03 -10.91
CA ARG A 96 -3.22 3.01 -11.87
C ARG A 96 -1.69 3.11 -11.83
N ILE A 97 -1.08 3.00 -10.64
CA ILE A 97 0.39 2.93 -10.49
C ILE A 97 0.93 1.69 -11.20
N VAL A 98 0.33 0.53 -10.93
CA VAL A 98 0.74 -0.75 -11.53
C VAL A 98 0.54 -0.73 -13.04
N GLU A 99 -0.57 -0.19 -13.53
CA GLU A 99 -0.84 -0.01 -14.97
C GLU A 99 0.24 0.85 -15.63
N ALA A 100 0.58 2.01 -15.05
CA ALA A 100 1.58 2.90 -15.61
C ALA A 100 2.98 2.26 -15.64
N VAL A 101 3.41 1.64 -14.54
CA VAL A 101 4.72 0.98 -14.45
C VAL A 101 4.81 -0.18 -15.43
N SER A 102 3.79 -1.04 -15.47
CA SER A 102 3.80 -2.25 -16.30
C SER A 102 3.71 -1.99 -17.81
N HIS A 103 3.20 -0.82 -18.21
CA HIS A 103 3.22 -0.34 -19.61
C HIS A 103 4.47 0.48 -19.98
N SER A 104 5.40 0.66 -19.03
CA SER A 104 6.61 1.44 -19.24
C SER A 104 7.85 0.56 -19.44
N PRO A 105 8.98 1.13 -19.92
CA PRO A 105 10.26 0.41 -19.97
C PRO A 105 10.81 0.00 -18.60
N TYR A 106 10.23 0.48 -17.49
CA TYR A 106 10.59 0.06 -16.12
C TYR A 106 9.95 -1.26 -15.71
N TRP A 107 9.01 -1.81 -16.48
CA TRP A 107 8.39 -3.10 -16.14
C TRP A 107 9.40 -4.25 -16.05
N GLU A 108 10.48 -4.18 -16.85
CA GLU A 108 11.52 -5.21 -16.90
C GLU A 108 12.30 -5.36 -15.59
N ASP A 109 12.41 -4.30 -14.79
CA ASP A 109 13.28 -4.21 -13.63
C ASP A 109 12.64 -3.55 -12.40
N THR A 110 11.30 -3.51 -12.33
CA THR A 110 10.55 -3.00 -11.17
C THR A 110 9.80 -4.11 -10.44
N ALA A 111 9.83 -4.05 -9.12
CA ALA A 111 8.97 -4.83 -8.24
C ALA A 111 8.22 -3.85 -7.33
N ILE A 112 6.88 -3.94 -7.33
CA ILE A 112 6.02 -3.15 -6.46
C ILE A 112 5.64 -4.04 -5.27
N PHE A 113 5.91 -3.54 -4.07
CA PHE A 113 5.49 -4.15 -2.82
C PHE A 113 4.40 -3.26 -2.23
N ALA A 114 3.21 -3.81 -2.02
CA ALA A 114 2.11 -3.09 -1.37
C ALA A 114 1.71 -3.82 -0.09
N LEU A 115 1.62 -3.07 0.99
CA LEU A 115 1.27 -3.51 2.32
C LEU A 115 0.64 -2.34 3.07
N GLU A 116 -0.18 -2.66 4.07
CA GLU A 116 -0.68 -1.68 5.04
C GLU A 116 0.40 -1.36 6.08
N ASP A 117 0.27 -0.20 6.74
CA ASP A 117 1.11 0.16 7.89
C ASP A 117 0.80 -0.67 9.14
N ASP A 118 -0.47 -1.04 9.33
CA ASP A 118 -0.92 -2.00 10.33
C ASP A 118 -2.16 -2.83 9.88
N ALA A 119 -2.71 -3.64 10.80
CA ALA A 119 -3.96 -4.39 10.58
C ALA A 119 -5.17 -3.71 11.25
N GLN A 120 -4.99 -2.47 11.71
CA GLN A 120 -5.92 -1.65 12.50
C GLN A 120 -6.45 -2.36 13.75
N ASP A 121 -5.72 -3.29 14.36
CA ASP A 121 -6.24 -4.19 15.43
C ASP A 121 -7.60 -4.83 15.05
N GLY A 122 -7.75 -5.15 13.76
CA GLY A 122 -8.97 -5.66 13.17
C GLY A 122 -9.34 -7.07 13.66
N ALA A 123 -10.61 -7.42 13.47
CA ALA A 123 -11.08 -8.76 13.76
C ALA A 123 -10.62 -9.73 12.65
N ASP A 124 -9.59 -10.52 12.94
CA ASP A 124 -9.12 -11.61 12.08
C ASP A 124 -9.25 -12.97 12.78
N HIS A 125 -9.58 -14.02 12.00
CA HIS A 125 -9.83 -15.37 12.53
C HIS A 125 -8.55 -16.19 12.77
N VAL A 126 -7.39 -15.73 12.28
CA VAL A 126 -6.07 -16.34 12.50
C VAL A 126 -5.27 -15.51 13.50
N ASP A 127 -5.05 -14.23 13.19
CA ASP A 127 -4.32 -13.30 14.05
C ASP A 127 -4.66 -11.86 13.71
N ALA A 128 -4.93 -11.03 14.72
CA ALA A 128 -5.31 -9.63 14.57
C ALA A 128 -4.24 -8.75 13.92
N HIS A 129 -2.97 -9.20 13.89
CA HIS A 129 -1.88 -8.52 13.19
C HIS A 129 -1.73 -8.95 11.73
N ARG A 130 -2.53 -9.93 11.25
CA ARG A 130 -2.46 -10.36 9.86
C ARG A 130 -3.02 -9.26 8.96
N SER A 131 -2.18 -8.78 8.04
CA SER A 131 -2.57 -7.80 7.03
C SER A 131 -2.44 -8.37 5.61
N ILE A 132 -2.85 -7.58 4.62
CA ILE A 132 -2.64 -7.88 3.20
C ILE A 132 -1.20 -7.54 2.80
N ALA A 133 -0.66 -8.30 1.85
CA ALA A 133 0.64 -8.02 1.25
C ALA A 133 0.64 -8.50 -0.20
N LEU A 134 1.03 -7.62 -1.12
CA LEU A 134 1.09 -7.89 -2.55
C LEU A 134 2.51 -7.67 -3.06
N VAL A 135 2.95 -8.56 -3.96
CA VAL A 135 4.19 -8.41 -4.73
C VAL A 135 3.85 -8.48 -6.20
N ILE A 136 4.08 -7.37 -6.90
CA ILE A 136 3.68 -7.18 -8.28
C ILE A 136 4.93 -6.90 -9.11
N SER A 137 5.26 -7.81 -10.01
CA SER A 137 6.43 -7.71 -10.87
C SER A 137 6.21 -8.51 -12.14
N LYS A 138 7.01 -8.23 -13.17
CA LYS A 138 7.08 -9.04 -14.39
C LYS A 138 7.40 -10.51 -14.10
N TYR A 139 8.07 -10.76 -12.97
CA TYR A 139 8.51 -12.08 -12.48
C TYR A 139 7.58 -12.71 -11.45
N SER A 140 6.43 -12.11 -11.15
CA SER A 140 5.42 -12.76 -10.30
C SER A 140 4.93 -14.05 -10.98
N PRO A 141 4.85 -15.21 -10.28
CA PRO A 141 4.29 -16.42 -10.84
C PRO A 141 2.74 -16.38 -10.88
N GLY A 142 2.14 -17.32 -11.61
CA GLY A 142 0.69 -17.39 -11.80
C GLY A 142 0.19 -16.60 -13.00
N SER A 143 -1.11 -16.31 -13.04
CA SER A 143 -1.75 -15.48 -14.05
C SER A 143 -2.79 -14.56 -13.42
N SER A 144 -3.37 -13.63 -14.18
CA SER A 144 -4.49 -12.81 -13.73
C SER A 144 -5.73 -13.63 -13.33
N GLU A 145 -5.92 -14.80 -13.93
CA GLU A 145 -7.04 -15.72 -13.63
C GLU A 145 -6.74 -16.64 -12.44
N GLN A 146 -5.46 -16.93 -12.21
CA GLN A 146 -4.95 -17.81 -11.16
C GLN A 146 -3.69 -17.20 -10.56
N PRO A 147 -3.83 -16.14 -9.75
CA PRO A 147 -2.67 -15.49 -9.13
C PRO A 147 -2.01 -16.46 -8.16
N PHE A 148 -0.69 -16.41 -8.08
CA PHE A 148 0.03 -17.22 -7.10
C PHE A 148 -0.20 -16.68 -5.69
N VAL A 149 -0.56 -17.57 -4.76
CA VAL A 149 -0.74 -17.25 -3.34
C VAL A 149 0.33 -17.99 -2.55
N ALA A 150 1.21 -17.23 -1.89
CA ALA A 150 2.16 -17.80 -0.95
C ALA A 150 1.46 -18.10 0.38
N HIS A 151 1.60 -19.33 0.88
CA HIS A 151 1.04 -19.75 2.17
C HIS A 151 2.08 -19.78 3.30
N GLN A 152 3.33 -19.44 2.99
CA GLN A 152 4.40 -19.29 3.97
C GLN A 152 4.10 -18.11 4.89
N PHE A 153 4.48 -18.25 6.16
CA PHE A 153 4.40 -17.17 7.12
C PHE A 153 5.47 -16.12 6.81
N TYR A 154 5.03 -14.90 6.48
CA TYR A 154 5.91 -13.74 6.29
C TYR A 154 5.54 -12.62 7.25
N THR A 155 6.54 -11.82 7.58
CA THR A 155 6.43 -10.57 8.32
C THR A 155 6.95 -9.43 7.46
N THR A 156 6.74 -8.19 7.88
CA THR A 156 7.34 -7.00 7.24
C THR A 156 8.86 -7.10 7.13
N VAL A 157 9.52 -7.81 8.04
CA VAL A 157 10.98 -8.03 8.00
C VAL A 157 11.39 -8.88 6.79
N ASN A 158 10.59 -9.88 6.40
CA ASN A 158 10.85 -10.68 5.19
C ASN A 158 10.76 -9.82 3.93
N MET A 159 9.82 -8.88 3.90
CA MET A 159 9.65 -7.96 2.80
C MET A 159 10.83 -6.99 2.71
N ILE A 160 11.26 -6.40 3.83
CA ILE A 160 12.45 -5.55 3.91
C ILE A 160 13.68 -6.29 3.41
N HIS A 161 13.95 -7.50 3.91
CA HIS A 161 15.12 -8.27 3.47
C HIS A 161 15.06 -8.62 1.98
N THR A 162 13.86 -8.88 1.44
CA THR A 162 13.69 -9.11 0.01
C THR A 162 13.98 -7.84 -0.81
N MET A 163 13.54 -6.67 -0.35
CA MET A 163 13.86 -5.38 -0.99
C MET A 163 15.37 -5.10 -0.95
N GLU A 164 16.03 -5.32 0.19
CA GLU A 164 17.49 -5.16 0.33
C GLU A 164 18.24 -6.02 -0.69
N VAL A 165 17.89 -7.29 -0.81
CA VAL A 165 18.52 -8.20 -1.79
C VAL A 165 18.29 -7.75 -3.23
N LEU A 166 17.08 -7.31 -3.60
CA LEU A 166 16.80 -6.81 -4.95
C LEU A 166 17.57 -5.53 -5.27
N LEU A 167 17.81 -4.68 -4.26
CA LEU A 167 18.57 -3.44 -4.38
C LEU A 167 20.09 -3.63 -4.24
N GLY A 168 20.55 -4.84 -3.91
CA GLY A 168 21.96 -5.13 -3.62
C GLY A 168 22.48 -4.45 -2.34
N LEU A 169 21.59 -4.18 -1.39
CA LEU A 169 21.92 -3.58 -0.09
C LEU A 169 22.27 -4.67 0.94
N PRO A 170 23.19 -4.39 1.89
CA PRO A 170 23.37 -5.27 3.03
C PRO A 170 22.17 -5.16 3.99
N PRO A 171 21.91 -6.19 4.81
CA PRO A 171 20.90 -6.12 5.86
C PRO A 171 21.24 -5.02 6.87
N MET A 172 20.24 -4.32 7.39
CA MET A 172 20.44 -3.25 8.37
C MET A 172 20.85 -3.78 9.74
N ASN A 173 20.42 -5.00 10.12
CA ASN A 173 20.75 -5.62 11.41
C ASN A 173 20.74 -7.16 11.34
N GLN A 174 20.50 -7.84 12.47
CA GLN A 174 20.44 -9.31 12.51
C GLN A 174 19.05 -9.85 12.16
N ASN A 175 17.98 -9.09 12.41
CA ASN A 175 16.61 -9.55 12.21
C ASN A 175 16.29 -9.73 10.73
N ASP A 176 16.66 -8.75 9.90
CA ASP A 176 16.55 -8.82 8.43
C ASP A 176 17.55 -9.83 7.86
N ALA A 177 18.81 -9.84 8.32
CA ALA A 177 19.83 -10.79 7.85
C ALA A 177 19.41 -12.28 7.95
N PHE A 178 18.62 -12.64 8.96
CA PHE A 178 18.12 -14.01 9.15
C PHE A 178 16.70 -14.25 8.64
N ALA A 179 16.00 -13.22 8.15
CA ALA A 179 14.65 -13.37 7.62
C ALA A 179 14.70 -14.13 6.28
N PRO A 180 13.91 -15.20 6.07
CA PRO A 180 13.84 -15.85 4.76
C PRO A 180 13.34 -14.89 3.67
N LEU A 181 13.95 -14.95 2.48
CA LEU A 181 13.50 -14.17 1.32
C LEU A 181 12.14 -14.66 0.82
N MET A 182 11.34 -13.75 0.28
CA MET A 182 10.07 -14.05 -0.38
C MET A 182 10.28 -14.59 -1.81
N GLY A 183 11.33 -15.38 -2.02
CA GLY A 183 11.80 -15.86 -3.33
C GLY A 183 10.73 -16.53 -4.21
N PRO A 184 9.81 -17.36 -3.67
CA PRO A 184 8.72 -17.93 -4.46
C PRO A 184 7.84 -16.90 -5.16
N LEU A 185 7.73 -15.66 -4.65
CA LEU A 185 6.95 -14.59 -5.30
C LEU A 185 7.62 -14.01 -6.56
N PHE A 186 8.85 -14.42 -6.85
CA PHE A 186 9.63 -13.99 -8.02
C PHE A 186 10.02 -15.17 -8.93
N SER A 187 9.36 -16.33 -8.78
CA SER A 187 9.70 -17.53 -9.55
C SER A 187 9.07 -17.60 -10.94
N GLY A 188 8.38 -16.54 -11.38
CA GLY A 188 7.77 -16.45 -12.70
C GLY A 188 8.82 -16.28 -13.81
N ALA A 189 8.43 -16.60 -15.05
CA ALA A 189 9.32 -16.57 -16.20
C ALA A 189 9.67 -15.15 -16.70
N GLY A 190 9.24 -14.09 -16.01
CA GLY A 190 9.44 -12.71 -16.46
C GLY A 190 8.56 -12.37 -17.66
N ASN A 191 7.33 -12.89 -17.71
CA ASN A 191 6.41 -12.74 -18.83
C ASN A 191 4.99 -12.29 -18.43
N GLN A 192 4.80 -11.76 -17.23
CA GLN A 192 3.53 -11.15 -16.86
C GLN A 192 3.19 -10.02 -17.82
N ALA A 193 1.97 -10.05 -18.35
CA ALA A 193 1.47 -9.02 -19.23
C ALA A 193 1.29 -7.70 -18.47
N PRO A 194 1.37 -6.55 -19.17
CA PRO A 194 1.00 -5.27 -18.57
C PRO A 194 -0.40 -5.32 -17.93
N PHE A 195 -0.52 -4.73 -16.75
CA PHE A 195 -1.73 -4.72 -15.96
C PHE A 195 -2.69 -3.64 -16.45
N ALA A 196 -3.99 -3.94 -16.49
CA ALA A 196 -5.03 -2.95 -16.77
C ALA A 196 -5.80 -2.63 -15.49
N ALA A 197 -5.85 -1.36 -15.12
CA ALA A 197 -6.52 -0.91 -13.90
C ALA A 197 -8.04 -1.13 -13.99
N ASP A 198 -8.67 -1.46 -12.86
CA ASP A 198 -10.10 -1.70 -12.79
C ASP A 198 -10.88 -0.42 -12.45
N TRP A 199 -11.45 0.20 -13.47
CA TRP A 199 -12.21 1.44 -13.35
C TRP A 199 -13.67 1.26 -12.91
N ARG A 200 -14.13 0.04 -12.59
CA ARG A 200 -15.56 -0.23 -12.30
C ARG A 200 -16.11 0.62 -11.16
N ASN A 201 -15.39 0.75 -10.05
CA ASN A 201 -15.84 1.50 -8.87
C ASN A 201 -15.86 3.02 -9.09
N ARG A 202 -15.04 3.54 -10.00
CA ARG A 202 -15.17 4.92 -10.47
C ARG A 202 -16.41 5.07 -11.35
N ASN A 203 -16.57 4.19 -12.32
CA ASN A 203 -17.59 4.31 -13.36
C ASN A 203 -19.03 4.12 -12.81
N ASN A 204 -19.20 3.29 -11.78
CA ASN A 204 -20.47 3.14 -11.09
C ASN A 204 -20.71 4.21 -10.00
N GLY A 205 -19.76 5.13 -9.80
CA GLY A 205 -19.83 6.23 -8.84
C GLY A 205 -19.58 5.85 -7.38
N LEU A 206 -19.11 4.64 -7.08
CA LEU A 206 -18.81 4.21 -5.71
C LEU A 206 -17.81 5.14 -5.02
N ILE A 207 -16.73 5.51 -5.69
CA ILE A 207 -15.67 6.37 -5.11
C ILE A 207 -16.16 7.78 -4.77
N TYR A 208 -17.31 8.21 -5.29
CA TYR A 208 -17.90 9.52 -5.03
C TYR A 208 -18.99 9.48 -3.95
N GLN A 209 -19.23 8.33 -3.32
CA GLN A 209 -20.26 8.20 -2.31
C GLN A 209 -19.80 8.82 -0.98
N MET A 210 -20.64 9.70 -0.45
CA MET A 210 -20.40 10.39 0.81
C MET A 210 -21.25 9.81 1.95
N ASN A 211 -20.76 9.96 3.17
CA ASN A 211 -21.50 9.65 4.37
C ASN A 211 -22.69 10.62 4.52
N PRO A 212 -23.92 10.09 4.74
CA PRO A 212 -25.09 10.92 4.93
C PRO A 212 -25.02 11.72 6.24
N PRO A 213 -25.84 12.78 6.40
CA PRO A 213 -25.91 13.55 7.65
C PRO A 213 -26.30 12.71 8.88
N GLN A 214 -27.06 11.63 8.67
CA GLN A 214 -27.45 10.67 9.69
C GLN A 214 -27.11 9.25 9.23
N GLY A 215 -26.42 8.49 10.08
CA GLY A 215 -26.05 7.11 9.82
C GLY A 215 -25.46 6.44 11.07
N PRO A 216 -25.33 5.10 11.08
CA PRO A 216 -24.68 4.39 12.18
C PRO A 216 -23.28 4.94 12.42
N GLY A 217 -22.95 5.33 13.65
CA GLY A 217 -21.62 5.83 13.99
C GLY A 217 -21.36 7.30 13.63
N ALA A 218 -22.26 8.00 12.93
CA ALA A 218 -22.04 9.37 12.44
C ALA A 218 -21.64 10.36 13.55
N GLU A 219 -22.38 10.39 14.67
CA GLU A 219 -22.06 11.29 15.79
C GLU A 219 -20.72 10.94 16.45
N ALA A 220 -20.39 9.65 16.55
CA ALA A 220 -19.13 9.19 17.12
C ALA A 220 -17.95 9.54 16.21
N SER A 221 -18.08 9.31 14.89
CA SER A 221 -17.05 9.67 13.90
C SER A 221 -16.77 11.18 13.84
N SER A 222 -17.78 12.03 14.08
CA SER A 222 -17.58 13.48 14.16
C SER A 222 -16.72 13.91 15.35
N LYS A 223 -16.55 13.06 16.36
CA LYS A 223 -15.75 13.32 17.56
C LYS A 223 -14.35 12.70 17.50
N LEU A 224 -14.07 11.85 16.49
CA LEU A 224 -12.76 11.25 16.27
C LEU A 224 -11.80 12.26 15.63
N ASP A 225 -10.51 12.10 15.89
CA ASP A 225 -9.44 12.89 15.27
C ASP A 225 -8.84 12.09 14.09
N PHE A 226 -8.90 12.67 12.89
CA PHE A 226 -8.30 12.11 11.67
C PHE A 226 -7.22 13.05 11.10
N SER A 227 -6.65 13.93 11.93
CA SER A 227 -5.66 14.92 11.48
C SER A 227 -4.27 14.35 11.17
N ARG A 228 -4.00 13.13 11.64
CA ARG A 228 -2.78 12.36 11.38
C ARG A 228 -3.09 10.86 11.48
N PRO A 229 -2.22 9.98 10.96
CA PRO A 229 -2.34 8.54 11.14
C PRO A 229 -2.48 8.19 12.63
N ASP A 230 -3.35 7.22 12.91
CA ASP A 230 -3.56 6.62 14.24
C ASP A 230 -3.97 7.58 15.37
N ALA A 231 -4.45 8.78 15.05
CA ALA A 231 -5.01 9.70 16.04
C ALA A 231 -6.40 9.27 16.54
N ALA A 232 -7.17 8.58 15.70
CA ALA A 232 -8.49 8.09 16.06
C ALA A 232 -8.37 6.93 17.07
N GLN A 233 -9.33 6.84 17.99
CA GLN A 233 -9.39 5.69 18.89
C GLN A 233 -9.76 4.42 18.10
N ALA A 234 -8.76 3.56 17.85
CA ALA A 234 -8.87 2.36 17.01
C ALA A 234 -10.08 1.48 17.34
N SER A 235 -10.29 1.13 18.61
CA SER A 235 -11.42 0.27 19.02
C SER A 235 -12.79 0.84 18.67
N LEU A 236 -12.95 2.17 18.77
CA LEU A 236 -14.20 2.85 18.44
C LEU A 236 -14.36 2.96 16.92
N LEU A 237 -13.28 3.31 16.20
CA LEU A 237 -13.29 3.36 14.74
C LEU A 237 -13.65 2.00 14.14
N ASN A 238 -13.01 0.93 14.60
CA ASN A 238 -13.30 -0.44 14.18
C ASN A 238 -14.75 -0.84 14.42
N ALA A 239 -15.33 -0.47 15.56
CA ALA A 239 -16.74 -0.76 15.84
C ALA A 239 -17.68 0.00 14.88
N ILE A 240 -17.34 1.23 14.52
CA ILE A 240 -18.09 2.03 13.54
C ILE A 240 -17.99 1.40 12.15
N LEU A 241 -16.78 1.08 11.69
CA LEU A 241 -16.53 0.47 10.38
C LEU A 241 -17.17 -0.92 10.26
N TRP A 242 -17.10 -1.73 11.32
CA TRP A 242 -17.80 -3.01 11.36
C TRP A 242 -19.30 -2.82 11.22
N ARG A 243 -19.90 -1.89 11.96
CA ARG A 243 -21.34 -1.63 11.88
C ARG A 243 -21.77 -1.13 10.51
N ASP A 244 -20.98 -0.26 9.90
CA ASP A 244 -21.20 0.20 8.52
C ASP A 244 -21.19 -0.97 7.53
N ARG A 245 -20.17 -1.84 7.62
CA ARG A 245 -19.96 -2.90 6.63
C ARG A 245 -20.80 -4.16 6.84
N LYS A 246 -21.08 -4.51 8.10
CA LYS A 246 -21.68 -5.78 8.51
C LYS A 246 -23.04 -5.62 9.18
N GLY A 247 -23.51 -4.39 9.39
CA GLY A 247 -24.77 -4.12 10.09
C GLY A 247 -24.70 -4.53 11.56
N ASP A 248 -25.76 -5.16 12.05
CA ASP A 248 -25.87 -5.55 13.47
C ASP A 248 -25.20 -6.90 13.80
N LEU A 249 -24.34 -7.43 12.91
CA LEU A 249 -23.56 -8.62 13.23
C LEU A 249 -22.61 -8.34 14.41
N PRO A 250 -22.41 -9.29 15.34
CA PRO A 250 -21.44 -9.12 16.42
C PRO A 250 -20.02 -8.97 15.89
N ILE A 251 -19.24 -8.06 16.49
CA ILE A 251 -17.80 -7.94 16.22
C ILE A 251 -17.10 -9.21 16.74
N PRO A 252 -16.36 -9.96 15.90
CA PRO A 252 -15.61 -11.12 16.34
C PRO A 252 -14.54 -10.74 17.36
N ARG A 253 -14.19 -11.66 18.26
CA ARG A 253 -13.05 -11.46 19.16
C ARG A 253 -11.75 -11.58 18.35
N PRO A 254 -10.81 -10.62 18.49
CA PRO A 254 -9.49 -10.72 17.87
C PRO A 254 -8.77 -11.99 18.33
N GLN A 255 -8.16 -12.71 17.40
CA GLN A 255 -7.30 -13.85 17.70
C GLN A 255 -5.83 -13.40 17.77
N HIS A 256 -5.04 -14.07 18.61
CA HIS A 256 -3.58 -13.86 18.73
C HIS A 256 -2.91 -15.22 18.67
N GLY A 257 -3.04 -15.87 17.51
CA GLY A 257 -2.66 -17.27 17.31
C GLY A 257 -1.20 -17.48 16.91
N VAL A 258 -0.53 -16.43 16.41
CA VAL A 258 0.82 -16.54 15.82
C VAL A 258 1.91 -16.29 16.86
N VAL A 259 1.65 -15.49 17.89
CA VAL A 259 2.54 -15.31 19.04
C VAL A 259 1.90 -15.94 20.28
N PRO A 260 2.42 -17.08 20.80
CA PRO A 260 1.85 -17.66 22.00
C PRO A 260 1.99 -16.68 23.18
N PRO A 261 0.96 -16.53 24.04
CA PRO A 261 0.94 -15.55 25.12
C PRO A 261 2.04 -15.72 26.20
N ASN A 262 2.88 -16.75 26.11
CA ASN A 262 3.88 -17.12 27.11
C ASN A 262 5.34 -16.81 26.75
N SER A 263 5.64 -16.02 25.72
CA SER A 263 7.04 -15.60 25.44
C SER A 263 7.55 -14.46 26.33
N ARG A 264 6.77 -14.00 27.32
CA ARG A 264 7.23 -13.09 28.40
C ARG A 264 7.42 -13.81 29.73
N GLN A 265 8.20 -14.87 29.79
CA GLN A 265 8.91 -15.26 31.00
C GLN A 265 10.29 -15.77 30.60
N GLU A 266 11.32 -15.25 31.27
CA GLU A 266 12.76 -15.51 31.11
C GLU A 266 13.51 -14.47 30.24
N HIS A 267 13.79 -13.30 30.84
CA HIS A 267 15.12 -12.88 31.30
C HIS A 267 15.03 -11.65 32.19
#